data_AF-A0AAU9RBR8-F1
#
_entry.id   AF-A0AAU9RBR8-F1
#
_cell.length_a   1.000
_cell.length_b   1.000
_cell.length_c   1.000
_cell.angle_alpha   90.00
_cell.angle_beta   90.00
_cell.angle_gamma   90.00
#
_symmetry.space_group_name_H-M   'P 1'
#
loop_
_entity.id
_entity.type
_entity.pdbx_description
1 polymer ?
#
loop_
_entity_poly.entity_id
_entity_poly.type
_entity_poly.pdbx_seq_one_letter_code
_entity_poly.pdbx_strand_id
1 'polypeptide(L)'
;MKSATLLMISCFLMFIILHHMKEVEAAPQQTKGVCELADQFPGKCGKEGSNVCINEMQKKEPEQKLRCQCFDHPTVILAWKKHICKCRYDC
;
A
#
# COMPACT_ATOMS: atom_id res chain seq x y z
N MET A 1 -7.22 -41.08 12.28
CA MET A 1 -6.36 -40.40 11.28
C MET A 1 -7.09 -39.36 10.43
N LYS A 2 -8.43 -39.30 10.40
CA LYS A 2 -9.20 -38.33 9.59
C LYS A 2 -9.15 -36.88 10.11
N SER A 3 -9.08 -36.70 11.43
CA SER A 3 -9.08 -35.38 12.08
C SER A 3 -7.77 -34.60 11.82
N ALA A 4 -6.62 -35.28 11.86
CA ALA A 4 -5.32 -34.65 11.57
C ALA A 4 -5.25 -34.11 10.13
N THR A 5 -5.80 -34.84 9.15
CA THR A 5 -5.83 -34.41 7.75
C THR A 5 -6.70 -33.17 7.56
N LEU A 6 -7.85 -33.09 8.24
CA LEU A 6 -8.74 -31.92 8.19
C LEU A 6 -8.11 -30.68 8.82
N LEU A 7 -7.37 -30.84 9.92
CA LEU A 7 -6.64 -29.75 10.55
C LEU A 7 -5.53 -29.22 9.63
N MET A 8 -4.78 -30.10 8.97
CA MET A 8 -3.75 -29.69 8.01
C MET A 8 -4.37 -28.91 6.83
N ILE A 9 -5.46 -29.42 6.25
CA ILE A 9 -6.18 -28.74 5.15
C ILE A 9 -6.69 -27.36 5.59
N SER A 10 -7.26 -27.26 6.79
CA SER A 10 -7.71 -25.99 7.36
C SER A 10 -6.56 -24.98 7.51
N CYS A 11 -5.40 -25.43 8.02
CA CYS A 11 -4.21 -24.59 8.12
C CYS A 11 -3.74 -24.09 6.75
N PHE A 12 -3.69 -24.96 5.74
CA PHE A 12 -3.30 -24.57 4.38
C PHE A 12 -4.25 -23.51 3.79
N LEU A 13 -5.56 -23.64 3.99
CA LEU A 13 -6.54 -22.65 3.53
C LEU A 13 -6.33 -21.29 4.21
N MET A 14 -6.05 -21.27 5.52
CA MET A 14 -5.76 -20.04 6.24
C MET A 14 -4.49 -19.34 5.73
N PHE A 15 -3.43 -20.09 5.42
CA PHE A 15 -2.21 -19.52 4.82
C PHE A 15 -2.47 -18.92 3.43
N ILE A 16 -3.29 -19.58 2.59
CA ILE A 16 -3.67 -19.06 1.28
C ILE A 16 -4.43 -17.74 1.43
N ILE A 17 -5.40 -17.66 2.34
CA ILE A 17 -6.16 -16.43 2.61
C ILE A 17 -5.23 -15.32 3.11
N LEU A 18 -4.31 -15.63 4.03
CA LEU A 18 -3.37 -14.63 4.56
C LEU A 18 -2.38 -14.13 3.50
N HIS A 19 -1.95 -15.01 2.58
CA HIS A 19 -1.09 -14.64 1.46
C HIS A 19 -1.83 -13.80 0.41
N HIS A 20 -3.07 -14.16 0.08
CA HIS A 20 -3.90 -13.40 -0.87
C HIS A 20 -4.28 -12.02 -0.34
N MET A 21 -4.52 -11.88 0.97
CA MET A 21 -4.89 -10.60 1.59
C MET A 21 -3.71 -9.63 1.73
N LYS A 22 -2.47 -10.14 1.71
CA LYS A 22 -1.27 -9.28 1.72
C LYS A 22 -1.11 -8.48 0.42
N GLU A 23 -1.84 -8.85 -0.64
CA GLU A 23 -1.83 -8.14 -1.93
C GLU A 23 -3.00 -7.14 -2.09
N VAL A 24 -3.84 -6.95 -1.05
CA VAL A 24 -4.96 -5.99 -1.07
C VAL A 24 -4.67 -4.78 -0.17
N GLU A 25 -3.46 -4.24 -0.23
CA GLU A 25 -3.14 -2.91 0.31
C GLU A 25 -3.06 -1.85 -0.81
N ALA A 26 -3.80 -1.99 -1.90
CA ALA A 26 -4.12 -0.88 -2.82
C ALA A 26 -5.10 -1.33 -3.91
N ALA A 27 -6.35 -1.66 -3.56
CA ALA A 27 -7.40 -1.54 -4.57
C ALA A 27 -7.63 -0.02 -4.77
N PRO A 28 -7.30 0.58 -5.93
CA PRO A 28 -7.60 1.98 -6.18
C PRO A 28 -9.11 2.14 -6.03
N GLN A 29 -9.55 3.03 -5.13
CA GLN A 29 -10.95 3.39 -5.02
C GLN A 29 -11.31 4.21 -6.26
N GLN A 30 -11.63 3.51 -7.36
CA GLN A 30 -11.93 4.11 -8.64
C GLN A 30 -13.26 4.86 -8.53
N THR A 31 -13.16 6.17 -8.30
CA THR A 31 -14.25 7.09 -8.54
C THR A 31 -14.14 7.45 -10.02
N LYS A 32 -15.18 7.24 -10.85
CA LYS A 32 -15.14 7.45 -12.31
C LYS A 32 -14.27 8.66 -12.71
N GLY A 33 -13.17 8.44 -13.44
CA GLY A 33 -12.26 9.49 -13.92
C GLY A 33 -11.06 9.80 -13.00
N VAL A 34 -10.98 9.20 -11.81
CA VAL A 34 -9.90 9.46 -10.83
C VAL A 34 -9.38 8.15 -10.27
N CYS A 35 -8.11 7.84 -10.56
CA CYS A 35 -7.38 6.74 -10.00
C CYS A 35 -6.58 7.20 -8.76
N GLU A 36 -6.54 6.35 -7.74
CA GLU A 36 -5.75 6.56 -6.54
C GLU A 36 -4.58 5.57 -6.48
N LEU A 37 -3.36 6.06 -6.27
CA LEU A 37 -2.16 5.27 -6.06
C LEU A 37 -1.69 5.49 -4.62
N ALA A 38 -1.37 4.42 -3.90
CA ALA A 38 -0.85 4.53 -2.53
C ALA A 38 0.39 3.66 -2.37
N ASP A 39 1.40 4.19 -1.68
CA ASP A 39 2.63 3.46 -1.41
C ASP A 39 3.29 3.91 -0.09
N GLN A 40 4.17 3.07 0.45
CA GLN A 40 4.85 3.32 1.71
C GLN A 40 6.36 3.49 1.49
N PHE A 41 6.91 4.59 2.00
CA PHE A 41 8.33 4.89 1.91
C PHE A 41 8.95 5.06 3.31
N PRO A 42 10.26 4.77 3.45
CA PRO A 42 10.97 5.01 4.70
C PRO A 42 11.06 6.51 5.01
N GLY A 43 11.01 6.87 6.29
CA GLY A 43 11.12 8.25 6.77
C GLY A 43 9.81 8.81 7.31
N LYS A 44 9.73 10.15 7.38
CA LYS A 44 8.55 10.92 7.77
C LYS A 44 8.24 11.94 6.68
N CYS A 45 6.99 12.38 6.60
CA CYS A 45 6.59 13.43 5.68
C CYS A 45 7.35 14.73 5.94
N GLY A 46 7.56 15.14 7.19
CA GLY A 46 8.22 16.41 7.47
C GLY A 46 7.58 17.58 6.71
N LYS A 47 8.35 18.62 6.36
CA LYS A 47 7.84 19.82 5.66
C LYS A 47 7.75 19.64 4.14
N GLU A 48 8.60 18.78 3.55
CA GLU A 48 8.72 18.59 2.09
C GLU A 48 8.30 17.20 1.62
N GLY A 49 7.72 16.37 2.48
CA GLY A 49 7.37 14.98 2.18
C GLY A 49 6.39 14.83 1.05
N SER A 50 5.51 15.80 0.84
CA SER A 50 4.62 15.82 -0.33
C SER A 50 5.41 15.91 -1.64
N ASN A 51 6.47 16.72 -1.70
CA ASN A 51 7.31 16.83 -2.90
C ASN A 51 8.15 15.56 -3.11
N VAL A 52 8.67 14.98 -2.02
CA VAL A 52 9.38 13.70 -2.07
C VAL A 52 8.45 12.58 -2.58
N CYS A 53 7.23 12.51 -2.06
CA CYS A 53 6.20 11.58 -2.53
C CYS A 53 5.91 11.76 -4.01
N ILE A 54 5.73 12.99 -4.50
CA ILE A 54 5.49 13.25 -5.92
C ILE A 54 6.66 12.74 -6.74
N ASN A 55 7.90 13.05 -6.36
CA ASN A 55 9.09 12.64 -7.12
C ASN A 55 9.24 11.11 -7.17
N GLU A 56 9.05 10.42 -6.04
CA GLU A 56 9.15 8.96 -6.00
C GLU A 56 8.02 8.27 -6.76
N MET A 57 6.79 8.80 -6.68
CA MET A 57 5.64 8.25 -7.40
C MET A 57 5.68 8.57 -8.89
N GLN A 58 6.22 9.73 -9.28
CA GLN A 58 6.36 10.12 -10.68
C GLN A 58 7.47 9.35 -11.41
N LYS A 59 8.46 8.80 -10.68
CA LYS A 59 9.38 7.79 -11.25
C LYS A 59 8.66 6.50 -11.62
N LYS A 60 7.58 6.15 -10.92
CA LYS A 60 6.76 4.95 -11.23
C LYS A 60 5.75 5.22 -12.34
N GLU A 61 5.09 6.37 -12.28
CA GLU A 61 4.07 6.79 -13.24
C GLU A 61 4.48 8.12 -13.91
N PRO A 62 5.42 8.11 -14.88
CA PRO A 62 5.97 9.32 -15.47
C PRO A 62 4.98 10.08 -16.36
N GLU A 63 4.01 9.38 -16.94
CA GLU A 63 3.05 9.95 -17.91
C GLU A 63 1.89 10.71 -17.24
N GLN A 64 1.74 10.59 -15.93
CA GLN A 64 0.56 11.08 -15.22
C GLN A 64 0.85 12.30 -14.36
N LYS A 65 -0.10 13.24 -14.36
CA LYS A 65 -0.05 14.41 -13.48
C LYS A 65 -0.54 14.04 -12.08
N LEU A 66 0.37 13.51 -11.28
CA LEU A 66 0.09 13.03 -9.93
C LEU A 66 -0.15 14.20 -8.96
N ARG A 67 -1.25 14.13 -8.20
CA ARG A 67 -1.50 14.97 -7.03
C ARG A 67 -1.34 14.13 -5.77
N CYS A 68 -0.19 14.26 -5.10
CA CYS A 68 0.13 13.44 -3.94
C CYS A 68 -0.05 14.16 -2.61
N GLN A 69 -0.50 13.42 -1.62
CA GLN A 69 -0.55 13.78 -0.21
C GLN A 69 0.35 12.83 0.57
N CYS A 70 1.03 13.37 1.57
CA CYS A 70 1.92 12.61 2.43
C CYS A 70 1.25 12.45 3.81
N PHE A 71 1.19 11.22 4.31
CA PHE A 71 0.69 10.88 5.63
C PHE A 71 1.77 10.18 6.44
N ASP A 72 2.05 10.65 7.66
CA ASP A 72 2.94 9.92 8.55
C ASP A 72 2.26 8.62 9.00
N HIS A 73 2.94 7.48 8.84
CA HIS A 73 2.42 6.20 9.28
C HIS A 73 2.56 6.11 10.82
N PRO A 74 1.47 6.02 11.60
CA PRO A 74 1.54 6.07 13.06
C PRO A 74 2.17 4.81 13.66
N THR A 75 2.09 3.69 12.95
CA THR A 75 2.60 2.39 13.40
C THR A 75 4.05 2.21 12.96
N VAL A 76 4.94 2.14 13.94
CA VAL A 76 6.36 1.81 13.78
C VAL A 76 6.48 0.28 13.66
N ILE A 77 6.27 -0.26 12.46
CA ILE A 77 6.54 -1.69 12.22
C ILE A 77 8.07 -1.82 12.10
N LEU A 78 8.70 -2.60 12.99
CA LEU A 78 10.14 -2.86 13.01
C LEU A 78 11.09 -1.68 13.35
N ALA A 79 10.68 -0.67 14.11
CA ALA A 79 11.53 0.49 14.52
C ALA A 79 11.86 1.52 13.42
N TRP A 80 11.43 1.32 12.18
CA TRP A 80 11.65 2.28 11.09
C TRP A 80 10.40 3.15 10.92
N LYS A 81 10.58 4.46 10.99
CA LYS A 81 9.53 5.43 10.65
C LYS A 81 9.20 5.26 9.17
N LYS A 82 7.92 5.17 8.84
CA LYS A 82 7.43 5.14 7.46
C LYS A 82 6.46 6.29 7.23
N HIS A 83 6.35 6.72 6.00
CA HIS A 83 5.30 7.61 5.53
C HIS A 83 4.57 6.98 4.35
N ILE A 84 3.28 7.30 4.24
CA ILE A 84 2.40 6.85 3.17
C ILE A 84 2.26 8.01 2.18
N CYS A 85 2.55 7.74 0.92
CA CYS A 85 2.25 8.63 -0.18
C CYS A 85 0.93 8.17 -0.81
N LYS A 86 -0.09 9.03 -0.82
CA LYS A 86 -1.34 8.80 -1.56
C LYS A 86 -1.45 9.81 -2.70
N CYS A 87 -1.38 9.34 -3.93
CA CYS A 87 -1.49 10.13 -5.15
C CYS A 87 -2.82 9.91 -5.84
N ARG A 88 -3.30 10.96 -6.50
CA ARG A 88 -4.49 10.92 -7.37
C ARG A 88 -4.11 11.41 -8.75
N TYR A 89 -4.66 10.78 -9.78
CA TYR A 89 -4.51 11.20 -11.16
C TYR A 89 -5.78 10.93 -11.94
N ASP A 90 -5.92 11.63 -13.06
CA ASP A 90 -7.05 11.46 -13.96
C ASP A 90 -6.83 10.20 -14.81
N CYS A 91 -7.77 9.27 -14.68
CA CYS A 91 -7.90 8.00 -15.42
C CYS A 91 -9.31 7.72 -16.11
#